data_AF-C0R899-F1
#
_entry.id   AF-C0R899-F1
#
_cell.length_a   1.000
_cell.length_b   1.000
_cell.length_c   1.000
_cell.angle_alpha   90.00
_cell.angle_beta   90.00
_cell.angle_gamma   90.00
#
_symmetry.space_group_name_H-M   'P 1'
#
loop_
_entity.id
_entity.type
_entity.pdbx_description
1 polymer ?
#
loop_
_entity_poly.entity_id
_entity_poly.type
_entity_poly.pdbx_seq_one_letter_code
_entity_poly.pdbx_strand_id
1 'polypeptide(L)'
;MKKYKLAFIKLLTTLLLCSCNLGLKQELVEKIEKIIKPVVEKIESDKKEEELMTNHAEAIFYLIKKNDELCKDYRRQFYSSLEYNKIRITNLIEIFYKTIIQNAELITLIQLIIDIGSTFVQNPLEIAILDINKRKDDLIDFNNNEKLKDIKNKINKILAMQQQWIKNIDKIIITYNSNKDLQNNIEEFEAYLRTTYDNILAPDSSEIYDLMIEIGRDLQENL
;
A
#
# COMPACT_ATOMS: atom_id res chain seq x y z
N MET A 1 -48.47 20.05 -34.61
CA MET A 1 -47.43 19.03 -34.93
C MET A 1 -45.99 19.41 -34.55
N LYS A 2 -45.50 20.64 -34.78
CA LYS A 2 -44.07 21.00 -34.50
C LYS A 2 -43.65 20.92 -33.02
N LYS A 3 -44.53 21.26 -32.06
CA LYS A 3 -44.23 21.20 -30.60
C LYS A 3 -43.95 19.77 -30.08
N TYR A 4 -44.70 18.78 -30.56
CA TYR A 4 -44.55 17.38 -30.15
C TYR A 4 -43.27 16.73 -30.70
N LYS A 5 -42.86 17.08 -31.93
CA LYS A 5 -41.56 16.64 -32.49
C LYS A 5 -40.38 17.15 -31.68
N LEU A 6 -40.41 18.41 -31.22
CA LEU A 6 -39.32 18.99 -30.44
C LEU A 6 -39.21 18.37 -29.04
N ALA A 7 -40.34 18.08 -28.40
CA ALA A 7 -40.38 17.38 -27.11
C ALA A 7 -39.89 15.92 -27.21
N PHE A 8 -40.26 15.22 -28.28
CA PHE A 8 -39.83 13.84 -28.54
C PHE A 8 -38.33 13.75 -28.85
N ILE A 9 -37.78 14.68 -29.63
CA ILE A 9 -36.33 14.77 -29.88
C ILE A 9 -35.57 15.05 -28.59
N LYS A 10 -36.06 15.98 -27.75
CA LYS A 10 -35.46 16.24 -26.44
C LYS A 10 -35.45 14.99 -25.56
N LEU A 11 -36.57 14.27 -25.47
CA LEU A 11 -36.69 13.03 -24.71
C LEU A 11 -35.71 11.96 -25.20
N LEU A 12 -35.62 11.76 -26.53
CA LEU A 12 -34.68 10.82 -27.16
C LEU A 12 -33.22 11.20 -26.90
N THR A 13 -32.87 12.48 -27.01
CA THR A 13 -31.51 12.93 -26.69
C THR A 13 -31.17 12.75 -25.22
N THR A 14 -32.11 13.00 -24.29
CA THR A 14 -31.90 12.76 -22.86
C THR A 14 -31.74 11.26 -22.57
N LEU A 15 -32.56 10.41 -23.18
CA LEU A 15 -32.45 8.94 -23.05
C LEU A 15 -31.12 8.40 -23.61
N LEU A 16 -30.69 8.87 -24.79
CA LEU A 16 -29.40 8.49 -25.37
C LEU A 16 -28.22 8.95 -24.51
N LEU A 17 -28.23 10.21 -24.04
CA LEU A 17 -27.20 10.73 -23.14
C LEU A 17 -27.14 9.96 -21.82
N CYS A 18 -28.30 9.60 -21.25
CA CYS A 18 -28.36 8.75 -20.06
C CYS A 18 -27.77 7.36 -20.31
N SER A 19 -28.07 6.72 -21.46
CA SER A 19 -27.52 5.39 -21.79
C SER A 19 -26.01 5.39 -22.01
N CYS A 20 -25.47 6.43 -22.65
CA CYS A 20 -24.01 6.56 -22.84
C CYS A 20 -23.29 6.83 -21.53
N ASN A 21 -23.86 7.66 -20.66
CA ASN A 21 -23.25 8.01 -19.37
C ASN A 21 -23.25 6.81 -18.40
N LEU A 22 -24.31 5.99 -18.42
CA LEU A 22 -24.38 4.76 -17.63
C LEU A 22 -23.35 3.73 -18.09
N GLY A 23 -23.17 3.56 -19.41
CA GLY A 23 -22.16 2.64 -19.96
C GLY A 23 -20.73 3.03 -19.59
N LEU A 24 -20.39 4.33 -19.65
CA LEU A 24 -19.06 4.83 -19.24
C LEU A 24 -18.81 4.65 -17.74
N LYS A 25 -19.84 4.86 -16.91
CA LYS A 25 -19.74 4.65 -15.46
C LYS A 25 -19.52 3.18 -15.13
N GLN A 26 -20.28 2.28 -15.75
CA GLN A 26 -20.13 0.85 -15.56
C GLN A 26 -18.72 0.36 -15.96
N GLU A 27 -18.20 0.81 -17.10
CA GLU A 27 -16.84 0.51 -17.52
C GLU A 27 -15.77 1.00 -16.51
N LEU A 28 -16.01 2.15 -15.86
CA LEU A 28 -15.11 2.70 -14.86
C LEU A 28 -15.15 1.90 -13.54
N VAL A 29 -16.33 1.48 -13.09
CA VAL A 29 -16.50 0.60 -11.93
C VAL A 29 -15.79 -0.74 -12.18
N GLU A 30 -16.01 -1.37 -13.34
CA GLU A 30 -15.34 -2.62 -13.72
C GLU A 30 -13.81 -2.49 -13.73
N LYS A 31 -13.29 -1.34 -14.19
CA LYS A 31 -11.83 -1.06 -14.14
C LYS A 31 -11.31 -0.96 -12.72
N ILE A 32 -12.05 -0.33 -11.81
CA ILE A 32 -11.67 -0.25 -10.39
C ILE A 32 -11.69 -1.64 -9.77
N GLU A 33 -12.77 -2.40 -9.98
CA GLU A 33 -12.89 -3.78 -9.49
C GLU A 33 -11.73 -4.67 -9.96
N LYS A 34 -11.37 -4.57 -11.25
CA LYS A 34 -10.25 -5.31 -11.82
C LYS A 34 -8.91 -4.97 -11.15
N ILE A 35 -8.73 -3.74 -10.67
CA ILE A 35 -7.54 -3.31 -9.94
C ILE A 35 -7.58 -3.85 -8.50
N ILE A 36 -8.68 -3.66 -7.78
CA ILE A 36 -8.73 -3.93 -6.34
C ILE A 36 -8.90 -5.41 -6.02
N LYS A 37 -9.62 -6.18 -6.84
CA LYS A 37 -9.92 -7.59 -6.57
C LYS A 37 -8.68 -8.45 -6.27
N PRO A 38 -7.62 -8.46 -7.12
CA PRO A 38 -6.42 -9.24 -6.81
C PRO A 38 -5.71 -8.75 -5.54
N VAL A 39 -5.82 -7.45 -5.22
CA VAL A 39 -5.22 -6.89 -4.00
C VAL A 39 -5.99 -7.34 -2.76
N VAL A 40 -7.32 -7.34 -2.79
CA VAL A 40 -8.18 -7.89 -1.73
C VAL A 40 -7.88 -9.38 -1.50
N GLU A 41 -7.83 -10.17 -2.57
CA GLU A 41 -7.52 -11.60 -2.50
C GLU A 41 -6.14 -11.83 -1.84
N LYS A 42 -5.15 -11.02 -2.19
CA LYS A 42 -3.82 -11.06 -1.57
C LYS A 42 -3.86 -10.68 -0.08
N ILE A 43 -4.53 -9.59 0.29
CA ILE A 43 -4.66 -9.17 1.70
C ILE A 43 -5.30 -10.29 2.54
N GLU A 44 -6.38 -10.90 2.04
CA GLU A 44 -7.07 -11.99 2.74
C GLU A 44 -6.27 -13.30 2.78
N SER A 45 -5.41 -13.53 1.78
CA SER A 45 -4.44 -14.63 1.79
C SER A 45 -3.37 -14.41 2.86
N ASP A 46 -2.74 -13.23 2.87
CA ASP A 46 -1.65 -12.88 3.80
C ASP A 46 -2.12 -12.90 5.26
N LYS A 47 -3.37 -12.51 5.55
CA LYS A 47 -3.97 -12.62 6.90
C LYS A 47 -4.08 -14.06 7.41
N LYS A 48 -4.12 -15.04 6.51
CA LYS A 48 -4.21 -16.47 6.82
C LYS A 48 -2.86 -17.16 6.79
N GLU A 49 -1.83 -16.49 6.28
CA GLU A 49 -0.52 -17.09 6.17
C GLU A 49 0.11 -17.29 7.55
N GLU A 50 0.79 -18.42 7.73
CA GLU A 50 1.56 -18.66 8.93
C GLU A 50 2.67 -17.61 9.03
N GLU A 51 2.87 -17.12 10.24
CA GLU A 51 3.82 -16.05 10.47
C GLU A 51 5.25 -16.53 10.22
N LEU A 52 6.03 -15.77 9.45
CA LEU A 52 7.44 -16.04 9.23
C LEU A 52 8.25 -15.67 10.48
N MET A 53 8.12 -16.48 11.53
CA MET A 53 8.82 -16.29 12.80
C MET A 53 10.11 -17.10 12.81
N THR A 54 11.19 -16.47 12.36
CA THR A 54 12.55 -16.96 12.61
C THR A 54 13.02 -16.44 13.97
N ASN A 55 14.00 -17.10 14.61
CA ASN A 55 14.60 -16.61 15.86
C ASN A 55 15.09 -15.15 15.74
N HIS A 56 15.59 -14.75 14.57
CA HIS A 56 16.03 -13.38 14.31
C HIS A 56 14.85 -12.40 14.21
N ALA A 57 13.78 -12.78 13.51
CA ALA A 57 12.57 -11.97 13.43
C ALA A 57 11.95 -11.79 14.83
N GLU A 58 11.84 -12.88 15.60
CA GLU A 58 11.36 -12.84 16.98
C GLU A 58 12.18 -11.87 17.85
N ALA A 59 13.51 -11.93 17.77
CA ALA A 59 14.39 -11.05 18.52
C ALA A 59 14.23 -9.58 18.12
N ILE A 60 14.22 -9.28 16.80
CA ILE A 60 14.03 -7.92 16.29
C ILE A 60 12.69 -7.37 16.76
N PHE A 61 11.61 -8.12 16.54
CA PHE A 61 10.29 -7.63 16.88
C PHE A 61 10.12 -7.47 18.37
N TYR A 62 10.65 -8.38 19.20
CA TYR A 62 10.67 -8.24 20.65
C TYR A 62 11.35 -6.93 21.12
N LEU A 63 12.43 -6.52 20.45
CA LEU A 63 13.17 -5.30 20.76
C LEU A 63 12.43 -4.02 20.30
N ILE A 64 11.68 -4.09 19.20
CA ILE A 64 10.99 -2.94 18.59
C ILE A 64 9.61 -2.70 19.23
N LYS A 65 8.83 -3.75 19.42
CA LYS A 65 7.52 -3.72 20.05
C LYS A 65 7.37 -4.94 20.94
N LYS A 66 6.82 -4.79 22.15
CA LYS A 66 6.53 -5.95 22.99
C LYS A 66 5.69 -6.96 22.21
N ASN A 67 6.04 -8.23 22.34
CA ASN A 67 5.45 -9.32 21.56
C ASN A 67 4.04 -9.67 22.08
N ASP A 68 3.11 -8.73 21.92
CA ASP A 68 1.69 -8.90 22.25
C ASP A 68 0.84 -9.12 20.98
N GLU A 69 -0.43 -9.47 21.19
CA GLU A 69 -1.36 -9.81 20.11
C GLU A 69 -1.63 -8.63 19.15
N LEU A 70 -1.51 -7.39 19.63
CA LEU A 70 -1.60 -6.17 18.82
C LEU A 70 -0.39 -6.01 17.88
N CYS A 71 0.75 -6.61 18.21
CA CYS A 71 1.93 -6.62 17.36
C CYS A 71 1.83 -7.60 16.19
N LYS A 72 0.90 -8.56 16.20
CA LYS A 72 0.76 -9.56 15.12
C LYS A 72 0.38 -8.90 13.79
N ASP A 73 -0.60 -8.01 13.79
CA ASP A 73 -1.01 -7.29 12.59
C ASP A 73 0.10 -6.38 12.06
N TYR A 74 0.82 -5.71 12.96
CA TYR A 74 1.95 -4.87 12.57
C TYR A 74 3.04 -5.66 11.82
N ARG A 75 3.40 -6.85 12.30
CA ARG A 75 4.39 -7.73 11.63
C ARG A 75 3.88 -8.27 10.32
N ARG A 76 2.63 -8.73 10.30
CA ARG A 76 1.95 -9.22 9.10
C ARG A 76 1.83 -8.12 8.04
N GLN A 77 1.54 -6.86 8.41
CA GLN A 77 1.57 -5.70 7.51
C GLN A 77 2.97 -5.43 6.97
N PHE A 78 4.00 -5.51 7.81
CA PHE A 78 5.37 -5.40 7.33
C PHE A 78 5.69 -6.48 6.28
N TYR A 79 5.33 -7.74 6.53
CA TYR A 79 5.54 -8.83 5.57
C TYR A 79 4.74 -8.65 4.28
N SER A 80 3.46 -8.28 4.36
CA SER A 80 2.61 -7.97 3.21
C SER A 80 3.15 -6.79 2.38
N SER A 81 3.76 -5.78 3.03
CA SER A 81 4.43 -4.65 2.35
C SER A 81 5.57 -5.10 1.44
N LEU A 82 6.14 -6.27 1.73
CA LEU A 82 7.20 -6.94 0.98
C LEU A 82 6.69 -8.11 0.13
N GLU A 83 5.39 -8.11 -0.14
CA GLU A 83 4.65 -9.12 -0.90
C GLU A 83 4.68 -10.52 -0.28
N TYR A 84 4.90 -10.60 1.03
CA TYR A 84 5.12 -11.85 1.75
C TYR A 84 6.25 -12.70 1.13
N ASN A 85 7.19 -12.07 0.41
CA ASN A 85 8.30 -12.76 -0.22
C ASN A 85 9.28 -13.24 0.86
N LYS A 86 9.21 -14.52 1.20
CA LYS A 86 9.97 -15.13 2.30
C LYS A 86 11.48 -14.93 2.17
N ILE A 87 12.02 -14.97 0.95
CA ILE A 87 13.46 -14.77 0.70
C ILE A 87 13.85 -13.32 1.00
N ARG A 88 13.08 -12.35 0.48
CA ARG A 88 13.31 -10.91 0.73
C ARG A 88 13.23 -10.59 2.21
N ILE A 89 12.17 -11.05 2.87
CA ILE A 89 11.95 -10.81 4.30
C ILE A 89 13.08 -11.42 5.12
N THR A 90 13.42 -12.69 4.89
CA THR A 90 14.50 -13.37 5.61
C THR A 90 15.84 -12.64 5.46
N ASN A 91 16.22 -12.27 4.22
CA ASN A 91 17.46 -11.55 3.97
C ASN A 91 17.50 -10.20 4.70
N LEU A 92 16.40 -9.44 4.66
CA LEU A 92 16.33 -8.14 5.33
C LEU A 92 16.42 -8.29 6.85
N ILE A 93 15.68 -9.24 7.42
CA ILE A 93 15.68 -9.55 8.86
C ILE A 93 17.08 -9.99 9.32
N GLU A 94 17.78 -10.82 8.54
CA GLU A 94 19.15 -11.22 8.85
C GLU A 94 20.13 -10.05 8.86
N ILE A 95 20.00 -9.12 7.90
CA ILE A 95 20.82 -7.90 7.85
C ILE A 95 20.56 -7.07 9.12
N PHE A 96 19.30 -6.75 9.39
CA PHE A 96 18.92 -5.98 10.58
C PHE A 96 19.38 -6.62 11.88
N TYR A 97 19.26 -7.94 12.01
CA TYR A 97 19.66 -8.65 13.22
C TYR A 97 21.17 -8.58 13.45
N LYS A 98 21.98 -8.82 12.40
CA LYS A 98 23.44 -8.67 12.48
C LYS A 98 23.83 -7.26 12.89
N THR A 99 23.18 -6.26 12.32
CA THR A 99 23.38 -4.84 12.61
C THR A 99 23.07 -4.52 14.08
N ILE A 100 21.97 -5.01 14.63
CA ILE A 100 21.59 -4.78 16.03
C ILE A 100 22.57 -5.44 17.00
N ILE A 101 23.06 -6.64 16.69
CA ILE A 101 24.09 -7.31 17.53
C ILE A 101 25.36 -6.46 17.61
N GLN A 102 25.75 -5.83 16.50
CA GLN A 102 26.97 -5.02 16.43
C GLN A 102 26.78 -3.64 17.05
N ASN A 103 25.61 -3.02 16.88
CA ASN A 103 25.25 -1.74 17.47
C ASN A 103 23.75 -1.71 17.83
N ALA A 104 23.46 -1.86 19.13
CA ALA A 104 22.09 -1.88 19.64
C ALA A 104 21.34 -0.54 19.44
N GLU A 105 22.04 0.58 19.28
CA GLU A 105 21.41 1.90 19.07
C GLU A 105 20.68 1.98 17.71
N LEU A 106 21.05 1.13 16.76
CA LEU A 106 20.43 1.03 15.44
C LEU A 106 19.02 0.45 15.46
N ILE A 107 18.58 -0.09 16.61
CA ILE A 107 17.21 -0.61 16.75
C ILE A 107 16.16 0.45 16.40
N THR A 108 16.41 1.71 16.76
CA THR A 108 15.49 2.82 16.47
C THR A 108 15.37 3.07 14.97
N LEU A 109 16.50 3.07 14.24
CA LEU A 109 16.50 3.25 12.80
C LEU A 109 15.81 2.09 12.08
N ILE A 110 16.07 0.86 12.53
CA ILE A 110 15.44 -0.34 11.98
C ILE A 110 13.93 -0.32 12.24
N GLN A 111 13.50 0.08 13.44
CA GLN A 111 12.09 0.30 13.74
C GLN A 111 11.46 1.29 12.77
N LEU A 112 12.10 2.44 12.53
CA LEU A 112 11.57 3.43 11.60
C LEU A 112 11.41 2.88 10.18
N ILE A 113 12.34 2.04 9.71
CA ILE A 113 12.22 1.37 8.40
C ILE A 113 11.05 0.38 8.40
N ILE A 114 10.89 -0.43 9.45
CA ILE A 114 9.77 -1.38 9.56
C ILE A 114 8.42 -0.64 9.66
N ASP A 115 8.38 0.47 10.39
CA ASP A 115 7.21 1.34 10.51
C ASP A 115 6.77 1.88 9.14
N ILE A 116 7.72 2.24 8.25
CA ILE A 116 7.38 2.64 6.88
C ILE A 116 6.62 1.52 6.16
N GLY A 117 7.18 0.31 6.11
CA GLY A 117 6.52 -0.81 5.42
C GLY A 117 5.16 -1.16 6.04
N SER A 118 5.11 -1.28 7.36
CA SER A 118 3.92 -1.70 8.08
C SER A 118 2.84 -0.62 8.14
N THR A 119 3.17 0.51 8.77
CA THR A 119 2.20 1.53 9.17
C THR A 119 1.93 2.55 8.08
N PHE A 120 2.92 2.89 7.28
CA PHE A 120 2.80 3.98 6.29
C PHE A 120 2.59 3.51 4.85
N VAL A 121 2.97 2.27 4.52
CA VAL A 121 2.75 1.68 3.19
C VAL A 121 1.57 0.72 3.22
N GLN A 122 1.67 -0.36 4.00
CA GLN A 122 0.72 -1.46 3.88
C GLN A 122 -0.63 -1.17 4.57
N ASN A 123 -0.61 -0.63 5.79
CA ASN A 123 -1.83 -0.33 6.53
C ASN A 123 -2.79 0.62 5.76
N PRO A 124 -2.37 1.80 5.27
CA PRO A 124 -3.25 2.69 4.52
C PRO A 124 -3.68 2.12 3.16
N LEU A 125 -2.83 1.33 2.49
CA LEU A 125 -3.24 0.57 1.30
C LEU A 125 -4.40 -0.38 1.63
N GLU A 126 -4.28 -1.17 2.69
CA GLU A 126 -5.31 -2.12 3.11
C GLU A 126 -6.62 -1.42 3.41
N ILE A 127 -6.59 -0.32 4.18
CA ILE A 127 -7.78 0.48 4.50
C ILE A 127 -8.46 0.97 3.22
N ALA A 128 -7.71 1.62 2.33
CA ALA A 128 -8.27 2.18 1.10
C ALA A 128 -8.91 1.08 0.22
N ILE A 129 -8.20 -0.04 0.00
CA ILE A 129 -8.66 -1.13 -0.85
C ILE A 129 -9.89 -1.83 -0.26
N LEU A 130 -9.89 -2.09 1.05
CA LEU A 130 -11.00 -2.77 1.72
C LEU A 130 -12.24 -1.88 1.82
N ASP A 131 -12.07 -0.56 2.02
CA ASP A 131 -13.20 0.39 2.03
C ASP A 131 -13.87 0.48 0.66
N ILE A 132 -13.08 0.51 -0.43
CA ILE A 132 -13.63 0.46 -1.79
C ILE A 132 -14.34 -0.88 -2.01
N ASN A 133 -13.71 -2.00 -1.66
CA ASN A 133 -14.29 -3.33 -1.86
C ASN A 133 -15.60 -3.53 -1.09
N LYS A 134 -15.71 -2.96 0.12
CA LYS A 134 -16.94 -2.99 0.93
C LYS A 134 -18.10 -2.27 0.26
N ARG A 135 -17.83 -1.24 -0.54
CA ARG A 135 -18.81 -0.37 -1.21
C ARG A 135 -18.89 -0.63 -2.72
N LYS A 136 -18.27 -1.69 -3.22
CA LYS A 136 -18.10 -1.94 -4.66
C LYS A 136 -19.42 -1.94 -5.44
N ASP A 137 -20.46 -2.52 -4.84
CA ASP A 137 -21.78 -2.65 -5.47
C ASP A 137 -22.48 -1.27 -5.54
N ASP A 138 -22.17 -0.35 -4.62
CA ASP A 138 -22.71 1.01 -4.57
C ASP A 138 -21.98 1.97 -5.52
N LEU A 139 -20.79 1.60 -6.04
CA LEU A 139 -20.01 2.45 -6.95
C LEU A 139 -20.75 2.75 -8.27
N ILE A 140 -21.71 1.89 -8.65
CA ILE A 140 -22.57 2.14 -9.82
C ILE A 140 -23.54 3.30 -9.59
N ASP A 141 -23.82 3.66 -8.34
CA ASP A 141 -24.70 4.77 -7.95
C ASP A 141 -23.93 6.05 -7.60
N PHE A 142 -22.59 5.99 -7.58
CA PHE A 142 -21.69 7.11 -7.29
C PHE A 142 -22.04 8.41 -8.05
N ASN A 143 -22.29 9.50 -7.35
CA ASN A 143 -22.90 10.70 -7.93
C ASN A 143 -21.97 11.46 -8.91
N ASN A 144 -20.67 11.20 -8.90
CA ASN A 144 -19.67 11.96 -9.66
C ASN A 144 -18.62 11.07 -10.37
N ASN A 145 -18.75 10.93 -11.69
CA ASN A 145 -17.85 10.10 -12.51
C ASN A 145 -16.38 10.58 -12.50
N GLU A 146 -16.12 11.88 -12.41
CA GLU A 146 -14.74 12.39 -12.34
C GLU A 146 -14.09 12.03 -11.00
N LYS A 147 -14.86 12.04 -9.91
CA LYS A 147 -14.39 11.57 -8.60
C LYS A 147 -14.14 10.07 -8.58
N LEU A 148 -14.96 9.29 -9.28
CA LEU A 148 -14.70 7.85 -9.43
C LEU A 148 -13.40 7.59 -10.23
N LYS A 149 -13.13 8.41 -11.26
CA LYS A 149 -11.88 8.34 -12.03
C LYS A 149 -10.68 8.77 -11.19
N ASP A 150 -10.86 9.76 -10.33
CA ASP A 150 -9.87 10.22 -9.38
C ASP A 150 -9.53 9.13 -8.35
N ILE A 151 -10.52 8.47 -7.75
CA ILE A 151 -10.32 7.28 -6.89
C ILE A 151 -9.45 6.24 -7.62
N LYS A 152 -9.79 5.88 -8.87
CA LYS A 152 -8.99 4.95 -9.66
C LYS A 152 -7.53 5.39 -9.80
N ASN A 153 -7.29 6.67 -10.06
CA ASN A 153 -5.94 7.20 -10.19
C ASN A 153 -5.17 7.16 -8.86
N LYS A 154 -5.82 7.50 -7.74
CA LYS A 154 -5.24 7.41 -6.40
C LYS A 154 -4.85 5.98 -6.05
N ILE A 155 -5.70 4.98 -6.35
CA ILE A 155 -5.37 3.56 -6.15
C ILE A 155 -4.09 3.18 -6.91
N ASN A 156 -4.01 3.52 -8.20
CA ASN A 156 -2.83 3.21 -9.01
C ASN A 156 -1.57 3.90 -8.45
N LYS A 157 -1.70 5.12 -7.94
CA LYS A 157 -0.59 5.84 -7.32
C LYS A 157 -0.12 5.16 -6.03
N ILE A 158 -1.04 4.76 -5.14
CA ILE A 158 -0.70 4.00 -3.93
C ILE A 158 0.04 2.69 -4.31
N LEU A 159 -0.46 1.94 -5.28
CA LEU A 159 0.18 0.70 -5.73
C LEU A 159 1.57 0.95 -6.33
N ALA A 160 1.77 2.04 -7.07
CA ALA A 160 3.08 2.42 -7.58
C ALA A 160 4.07 2.76 -6.45
N MET A 161 3.61 3.45 -5.40
CA MET A 161 4.42 3.78 -4.22
C MET A 161 4.78 2.52 -3.42
N GLN A 162 3.87 1.56 -3.26
CA GLN A 162 4.18 0.25 -2.67
C GLN A 162 5.28 -0.48 -3.45
N GLN A 163 5.23 -0.44 -4.78
CA GLN A 163 6.27 -1.03 -5.62
C GLN A 163 7.61 -0.29 -5.51
N GLN A 164 7.60 1.02 -5.30
CA GLN A 164 8.81 1.79 -5.04
C GLN A 164 9.42 1.45 -3.67
N TRP A 165 8.59 1.29 -2.63
CA TRP A 165 9.01 0.78 -1.32
C TRP A 165 9.76 -0.55 -1.45
N ILE A 166 9.18 -1.53 -2.16
CA ILE A 166 9.80 -2.84 -2.39
C ILE A 166 11.16 -2.70 -3.09
N LYS A 167 11.25 -1.87 -4.14
CA LYS A 167 12.52 -1.63 -4.86
C LYS A 167 13.60 -1.03 -3.96
N ASN A 168 13.21 -0.11 -3.08
CA ASN A 168 14.16 0.51 -2.15
C ASN A 168 14.68 -0.52 -1.13
N ILE A 169 13.83 -1.42 -0.65
CA ILE A 169 14.24 -2.55 0.21
C ILE A 169 15.16 -3.51 -0.54
N ASP A 170 14.83 -3.88 -1.78
CA ASP A 170 15.70 -4.73 -2.60
C ASP A 170 17.07 -4.07 -2.81
N LYS A 171 17.12 -2.74 -2.97
CA LYS A 171 18.39 -1.99 -3.07
C LYS A 171 19.21 -2.07 -1.78
N ILE A 172 18.60 -1.99 -0.59
CA ILE A 172 19.31 -2.17 0.69
C ILE A 172 19.94 -3.56 0.74
N ILE A 173 19.16 -4.60 0.46
CA ILE A 173 19.63 -6.00 0.49
C ILE A 173 20.79 -6.20 -0.50
N ILE A 174 20.63 -5.76 -1.76
CA ILE A 174 21.64 -5.90 -2.80
C ILE A 174 22.92 -5.13 -2.43
N THR A 175 22.78 -3.88 -1.97
CA THR A 175 23.93 -3.04 -1.63
C THR A 175 24.73 -3.66 -0.49
N TYR A 176 24.06 -4.09 0.58
CA TYR A 176 24.72 -4.79 1.68
C TYR A 176 25.43 -6.07 1.21
N ASN A 177 24.74 -6.94 0.47
CA ASN A 177 25.30 -8.23 0.04
C ASN A 177 26.48 -8.08 -0.95
N SER A 178 26.49 -7.03 -1.76
CA SER A 178 27.54 -6.77 -2.76
C SER A 178 28.76 -6.03 -2.22
N ASN A 179 28.64 -5.38 -1.05
CA ASN A 179 29.68 -4.52 -0.50
C ASN A 179 30.25 -5.10 0.81
N LYS A 180 31.48 -5.62 0.74
CA LYS A 180 32.16 -6.19 1.91
C LYS A 180 32.49 -5.15 2.97
N ASP A 181 32.73 -3.90 2.58
CA ASP A 181 33.05 -2.84 3.53
C ASP A 181 31.83 -2.56 4.42
N LEU A 182 30.63 -2.48 3.83
CA LEU A 182 29.38 -2.36 4.60
C LEU A 182 29.10 -3.57 5.51
N GLN A 183 29.52 -4.77 5.13
CA GLN A 183 29.34 -5.98 5.97
C GLN A 183 30.31 -6.01 7.16
N ASN A 184 31.49 -5.40 7.01
CA ASN A 184 32.56 -5.45 8.00
C ASN A 184 32.67 -4.17 8.84
N ASN A 185 32.06 -3.07 8.39
CA ASN A 185 32.09 -1.77 9.05
C ASN A 185 30.66 -1.30 9.37
N ILE A 186 30.26 -1.48 10.63
CA ILE A 186 28.93 -1.11 11.12
C ILE A 186 28.64 0.39 11.00
N GLU A 187 29.66 1.24 11.14
CA GLU A 187 29.51 2.70 11.07
C GLU A 187 29.19 3.17 9.64
N GLU A 188 29.84 2.56 8.64
CA GLU A 188 29.53 2.80 7.24
C GLU A 188 28.13 2.31 6.87
N PHE A 189 27.73 1.14 7.38
CA PHE A 189 26.39 0.63 7.15
C PHE A 189 25.31 1.47 7.83
N GLU A 190 25.56 1.94 9.06
CA GLU A 190 24.72 2.92 9.73
C GLU A 190 24.55 4.18 8.89
N ALA A 191 25.65 4.78 8.43
CA ALA A 191 25.61 5.98 7.60
C ALA A 191 24.82 5.75 6.30
N TYR A 192 24.99 4.58 5.67
CA TYR A 192 24.23 4.18 4.49
C TYR A 192 22.72 4.04 4.79
N LEU A 193 22.34 3.36 5.87
CA LEU A 193 20.95 3.17 6.25
C LEU A 193 20.28 4.51 6.61
N ARG A 194 20.96 5.38 7.37
CA ARG A 194 20.43 6.71 7.73
C ARG A 194 20.21 7.56 6.48
N THR A 195 21.22 7.61 5.61
CA THR A 195 21.12 8.35 4.33
C THR A 195 19.99 7.81 3.46
N THR A 196 19.81 6.49 3.42
CA THR A 196 18.72 5.84 2.68
C THR A 196 17.37 6.15 3.31
N TYR A 197 17.27 6.11 4.62
CA TYR A 197 16.04 6.44 5.34
C TYR A 197 15.62 7.90 5.08
N ASP A 198 16.51 8.86 5.37
CA ASP A 198 16.20 10.29 5.31
C ASP A 198 15.88 10.77 3.89
N ASN A 199 16.62 10.28 2.90
CA ASN A 199 16.51 10.79 1.53
C ASN A 199 15.60 9.97 0.61
N ILE A 200 15.30 8.72 0.95
CA ILE A 200 14.62 7.79 0.04
C ILE A 200 13.36 7.21 0.68
N LEU A 201 13.40 6.76 1.94
CA LEU A 201 12.26 6.05 2.53
C LEU A 201 11.26 6.99 3.21
N ALA A 202 11.74 7.95 4.03
CA ALA A 202 10.89 8.82 4.82
C ALA A 202 10.02 9.78 3.97
N PRO A 203 10.53 10.44 2.90
CA PRO A 203 9.76 11.43 2.15
C PRO A 203 8.48 10.90 1.50
N ASP A 204 8.48 9.63 1.07
CA ASP A 204 7.37 9.03 0.33
C ASP A 204 6.28 8.44 1.27
N SER A 205 6.54 8.39 2.57
CA SER A 205 5.73 7.61 3.52
C SER A 205 4.39 8.27 3.89
N SER A 206 4.29 9.61 3.89
CA SER A 206 3.06 10.31 4.28
C SER A 206 2.01 10.35 3.16
N GLU A 207 2.44 10.34 1.90
CA GLU A 207 1.54 10.55 0.77
C GLU A 207 0.55 9.40 0.56
N ILE A 208 0.92 8.15 0.87
CA ILE A 208 -0.03 7.02 0.81
C ILE A 208 -1.18 7.24 1.82
N TYR A 209 -0.86 7.74 3.01
CA TYR A 209 -1.84 8.01 4.05
C TYR A 209 -2.81 9.13 3.64
N ASP A 210 -2.30 10.19 3.03
CA ASP A 210 -3.13 11.28 2.50
C ASP A 210 -4.08 10.78 1.40
N LEU A 211 -3.56 9.97 0.47
CA LEU A 211 -4.38 9.36 -0.59
C LEU A 211 -5.46 8.44 -0.03
N MET A 212 -5.17 7.67 1.02
CA MET A 212 -6.15 6.84 1.74
C MET A 212 -7.27 7.71 2.32
N ILE A 213 -6.95 8.82 3.00
CA ILE A 213 -7.96 9.75 3.54
C ILE A 213 -8.82 10.33 2.41
N GLU A 214 -8.20 10.77 1.32
CA GLU A 214 -8.92 11.34 0.19
C GLU A 214 -9.89 10.35 -0.47
N ILE A 215 -9.47 9.09 -0.64
CA ILE A 215 -10.35 8.02 -1.12
C ILE A 215 -11.54 7.84 -0.15
N GLY A 216 -11.28 7.75 1.15
CA GLY A 216 -12.33 7.61 2.17
C GLY A 216 -13.34 8.75 2.13
N ARG A 217 -12.87 9.99 2.00
CA ARG A 217 -13.73 11.18 1.83
C ARG A 217 -14.53 11.13 0.54
N ASP A 218 -13.88 10.85 -0.59
CA ASP A 218 -14.55 10.78 -1.89
C ASP A 218 -15.67 9.70 -1.88
N LEU A 219 -15.44 8.56 -1.22
CA LEU A 219 -16.45 7.51 -1.02
C LEU A 219 -17.61 7.96 -0.13
N GLN A 220 -17.37 8.74 0.92
CA GLN A 220 -18.43 9.20 1.84
C GLN A 220 -19.29 10.32 1.24
N GLU A 221 -18.70 11.22 0.45
CA GLU A 221 -19.40 12.39 -0.08
C GLU A 221 -20.23 12.10 -1.33
N ASN A 222 -19.96 10.99 -2.02
CA ASN A 222 -20.52 10.71 -3.35
C ASN A 222 -21.33 9.41 -3.43
N LEU A 223 -21.39 8.62 -2.36
CA LEU A 223 -22.29 7.47 -2.17
C LEU A 223 -23.41 7.86 -1.20
#